data_AF-D9W432-F1
#
_entry.id   AF-D9W432-F1
#
_cell.length_a   1.000
_cell.length_b   1.000
_cell.length_c   1.000
_cell.angle_alpha   90.00
_cell.angle_beta   90.00
_cell.angle_gamma   90.00
#
_symmetry.space_group_name_H-M   'P 1'
#
loop_
_entity.id
_entity.type
_entity.pdbx_description
1 polymer ?
#
loop_
_entity_poly.entity_id
_entity_poly.type
_entity_poly.pdbx_seq_one_letter_code
_entity_poly.pdbx_strand_id
1 'polypeptide(L)'
;MLIKGYDIGPLVAGESLPARPGFWSNHLLAMCSDGGCAERPVPEWFGEDGADADAMSEVLFDPERWPVFRVPTDDGPGAVVVYRNLDGDYGTDYLLTRPGRPYAEQIAGWDGDFSGTGLTWRELVRIADSPSSAVEGVQDTATRFLLLLPLLTDPDVPLTASARLATALAAVGAPQDTAPIAAEHLLAHLTWRTRHDPGWASPLSGS
;
A
#
# COMPACT_ATOMS: atom_id res chain seq x y z
N MET A 1 6.67 21.25 4.96
CA MET A 1 6.71 20.43 3.74
C MET A 1 6.77 18.97 4.18
N LEU A 2 5.76 18.18 3.85
CA LEU A 2 5.59 16.80 4.34
C LEU A 2 6.55 15.81 3.68
N ILE A 3 6.92 16.07 2.42
CA ILE A 3 7.87 15.25 1.66
C ILE A 3 8.86 16.20 0.98
N LYS A 4 10.16 16.06 1.24
CA LYS A 4 11.17 16.87 0.55
C LYS A 4 11.30 16.42 -0.91
N GLY A 5 11.10 17.35 -1.84
CA GLY A 5 11.22 17.10 -3.28
C GLY A 5 9.93 16.65 -3.96
N TYR A 6 8.79 16.71 -3.27
CA TYR A 6 7.47 16.39 -3.82
C TYR A 6 6.49 17.52 -3.45
N ASP A 7 6.38 18.50 -4.36
CA ASP A 7 5.65 19.77 -4.14
C ASP A 7 4.46 19.94 -5.10
N ILE A 8 3.90 18.83 -5.58
CA ILE A 8 2.94 18.84 -6.69
C ILE A 8 1.46 18.98 -6.27
N GLY A 9 1.15 18.95 -4.97
CA GLY A 9 -0.23 18.99 -4.49
C GLY A 9 -0.40 19.43 -3.04
N PRO A 10 -1.65 19.61 -2.58
CA PRO A 10 -1.99 20.04 -1.22
C PRO A 10 -1.83 18.89 -0.22
N LEU A 11 -0.58 18.50 0.04
CA LEU A 11 -0.24 17.37 0.91
C LEU A 11 -0.76 17.58 2.34
N VAL A 12 -1.40 16.56 2.90
CA VAL A 12 -1.83 16.51 4.30
C VAL A 12 -1.41 15.21 4.97
N ALA A 13 -1.19 15.22 6.28
CA ALA A 13 -0.86 14.02 7.05
C ALA A 13 -2.03 13.04 7.05
N GLY A 14 -1.79 11.81 6.58
CA GLY A 14 -2.77 10.73 6.44
C GLY A 14 -2.62 9.63 7.49
N GLU A 15 -1.59 9.66 8.34
CA GLU A 15 -1.21 8.52 9.20
C GLU A 15 -2.28 8.07 10.22
N SER A 16 -3.31 8.88 10.46
CA SER A 16 -4.46 8.53 11.30
C SER A 16 -5.60 7.82 10.55
N LEU A 17 -5.63 7.91 9.22
CA LEU A 17 -6.68 7.34 8.38
C LEU A 17 -6.75 5.80 8.40
N PRO A 18 -5.65 5.03 8.53
CA PRO A 18 -5.74 3.57 8.53
C PRO A 18 -6.48 2.98 9.74
N ALA A 19 -6.71 3.77 10.79
CA ALA A 19 -7.49 3.38 11.96
C ALA A 19 -8.99 3.67 11.82
N ARG A 20 -9.42 4.33 10.74
CA ARG A 20 -10.82 4.68 10.49
C ARG A 20 -11.49 3.60 9.62
N PRO A 21 -12.76 3.27 9.88
CA PRO A 21 -13.55 2.44 8.97
C PRO A 21 -13.55 3.01 7.55
N GLY A 22 -13.62 2.12 6.57
CA GLY A 22 -13.58 2.44 5.14
C GLY A 22 -12.17 2.44 4.54
N PHE A 23 -11.11 2.52 5.34
CA PHE A 23 -9.76 2.71 4.80
C PHE A 23 -9.24 1.51 4.02
N TRP A 24 -9.37 0.30 4.57
CA TRP A 24 -8.72 -0.86 3.98
C TRP A 24 -9.44 -1.36 2.75
N SER A 25 -10.77 -1.24 2.71
CA SER A 25 -11.52 -1.49 1.48
C SER A 25 -11.12 -0.52 0.36
N ASN A 26 -11.03 0.80 0.64
CA ASN A 26 -10.57 1.77 -0.36
C ASN A 26 -9.14 1.50 -0.85
N HIS A 27 -8.26 1.00 0.02
CA HIS A 27 -6.87 0.77 -0.33
C HIS A 27 -6.62 -0.57 -1.06
N LEU A 28 -7.34 -1.64 -0.70
CA LEU A 28 -6.99 -3.01 -1.12
C LEU A 28 -8.08 -3.73 -1.93
N LEU A 29 -9.35 -3.31 -1.85
CA LEU A 29 -10.48 -4.06 -2.42
C LEU A 29 -10.38 -4.23 -3.94
N ALA A 30 -9.88 -3.22 -4.65
CA ALA A 30 -9.72 -3.27 -6.11
C ALA A 30 -8.83 -4.45 -6.53
N MET A 31 -7.76 -4.72 -5.78
CA MET A 31 -6.86 -5.85 -6.04
C MET A 31 -7.50 -7.22 -5.78
N CYS A 32 -8.60 -7.30 -5.03
CA CYS A 32 -9.31 -8.56 -4.82
C CYS A 32 -10.15 -9.00 -6.03
N SER A 33 -10.39 -8.12 -7.00
CA SER A 33 -11.41 -8.30 -8.06
C SER A 33 -10.96 -9.15 -9.25
N ASP A 34 -9.64 -9.31 -9.47
CA ASP A 34 -9.12 -9.96 -10.70
C ASP A 34 -8.86 -11.47 -10.54
N GLY A 35 -9.03 -12.00 -9.33
CA GLY A 35 -8.63 -13.35 -8.97
C GLY A 35 -9.69 -14.42 -9.19
N GLY A 36 -10.24 -14.59 -10.42
CA GLY A 36 -10.95 -15.80 -10.87
C GLY A 36 -12.07 -16.41 -10.01
N CYS A 37 -12.51 -15.75 -8.95
CA CYS A 37 -13.46 -16.25 -7.97
C CYS A 37 -14.89 -15.90 -8.36
N ALA A 38 -15.84 -16.73 -7.93
CA ALA A 38 -17.26 -16.50 -8.19
C ALA A 38 -17.85 -15.38 -7.33
N GLU A 39 -17.24 -15.09 -6.18
CA GLU A 39 -17.73 -14.08 -5.25
C GLU A 39 -17.08 -12.72 -5.52
N ARG A 40 -17.92 -11.69 -5.67
CA ARG A 40 -17.47 -10.32 -5.87
C ARG A 40 -16.90 -9.82 -4.53
N PRO A 41 -15.68 -9.28 -4.49
CA PRO A 41 -15.14 -8.72 -3.27
C PRO A 41 -15.98 -7.53 -2.80
N VAL A 42 -16.23 -7.45 -1.50
CA VAL A 42 -17.04 -6.41 -0.85
C VAL A 42 -16.32 -5.81 0.36
N PRO A 43 -16.64 -4.58 0.79
CA PRO A 43 -16.00 -3.93 1.94
C PRO A 43 -16.03 -4.74 3.24
N GLU A 44 -17.06 -5.57 3.43
CA GLU A 44 -17.25 -6.41 4.62
C GLU A 44 -16.11 -7.42 4.82
N TRP A 45 -15.37 -7.76 3.75
CA TRP A 45 -14.16 -8.58 3.87
C TRP A 45 -13.08 -7.92 4.73
N PHE A 46 -13.13 -6.60 4.88
CA PHE A 46 -12.22 -5.78 5.69
C PHE A 46 -12.86 -5.31 7.01
N GLY A 47 -14.11 -5.71 7.31
CA GLY A 47 -14.81 -5.39 8.57
C GLY A 47 -15.60 -4.09 8.54
N GLU A 48 -15.77 -3.52 7.34
CA GLU A 48 -16.40 -2.23 7.07
C GLU A 48 -17.67 -2.47 6.25
N ASP A 49 -18.67 -1.60 6.33
CA ASP A 49 -19.79 -1.65 5.39
C ASP A 49 -19.55 -0.72 4.18
N GLY A 50 -20.44 -0.79 3.18
CA GLY A 50 -20.36 0.08 2.02
C GLY A 50 -20.46 1.58 2.33
N ALA A 51 -21.17 1.98 3.39
CA ALA A 51 -21.29 3.38 3.77
C ALA A 51 -20.01 3.92 4.41
N ASP A 52 -19.33 3.10 5.21
CA ASP A 52 -17.99 3.40 5.74
C ASP A 52 -16.99 3.60 4.60
N ALA A 53 -17.01 2.69 3.60
CA ALA A 53 -16.15 2.78 2.42
C ALA A 53 -16.42 4.06 1.61
N ASP A 54 -17.70 4.38 1.34
CA ASP A 54 -18.08 5.59 0.62
C ASP A 54 -17.64 6.85 1.38
N ALA A 55 -17.88 6.91 2.69
CA ALA A 55 -17.49 8.06 3.52
C ALA A 55 -15.96 8.24 3.59
N MET A 56 -15.19 7.16 3.55
CA MET A 56 -13.73 7.23 3.50
C MET A 56 -13.22 7.64 2.11
N SER A 57 -13.90 7.23 1.04
CA SER A 57 -13.53 7.60 -0.33
C SER A 57 -13.54 9.12 -0.54
N GLU A 58 -14.55 9.82 0.00
CA GLU A 58 -14.64 11.28 -0.01
C GLU A 58 -13.46 11.97 0.70
N VAL A 59 -12.84 11.29 1.67
CA VAL A 59 -11.67 11.81 2.39
C VAL A 59 -10.37 11.47 1.67
N LEU A 60 -10.25 10.26 1.14
CA LEU A 60 -9.04 9.79 0.48
C LEU A 60 -8.84 10.44 -0.89
N PHE A 61 -9.92 10.73 -1.60
CA PHE A 61 -9.91 11.23 -2.97
C PHE A 61 -10.25 12.72 -3.09
N ASP A 62 -10.19 13.47 -1.98
CA ASP A 62 -10.39 14.93 -1.95
C ASP A 62 -9.29 15.65 -2.79
N PRO A 63 -9.64 16.37 -3.86
CA PRO A 63 -8.67 17.11 -4.68
C PRO A 63 -7.95 18.22 -3.92
N GLU A 64 -8.56 18.77 -2.85
CA GLU A 64 -7.98 19.84 -2.03
C GLU A 64 -7.06 19.31 -0.93
N ARG A 65 -7.04 17.99 -0.70
CA ARG A 65 -6.29 17.37 0.40
C ARG A 65 -5.73 16.04 -0.06
N TRP A 66 -4.42 15.93 -0.19
CA TRP A 66 -3.76 14.71 -0.65
C TRP A 66 -3.12 13.97 0.54
N PRO A 67 -3.74 12.90 1.06
CA PRO A 67 -3.21 12.16 2.19
C PRO A 67 -1.83 11.57 1.91
N VAL A 68 -0.92 11.77 2.87
CA VAL A 68 0.44 11.24 2.87
C VAL A 68 0.63 10.29 4.04
N PHE A 69 1.17 9.10 3.76
CA PHE A 69 1.50 8.09 4.76
C PHE A 69 3.01 7.86 4.77
N ARG A 70 3.70 8.39 5.78
CA ARG A 70 5.13 8.14 5.96
C ARG A 70 5.35 6.81 6.67
N VAL A 71 6.27 6.00 6.13
CA VAL A 71 6.65 4.68 6.65
C VAL A 71 8.17 4.69 6.89
N PRO A 72 8.66 5.40 7.93
CA PRO A 72 10.09 5.55 8.17
C PRO A 72 10.69 4.25 8.74
N THR A 73 11.95 3.98 8.45
CA THR A 73 12.68 2.80 8.94
C THR A 73 13.92 3.20 9.72
N ASP A 74 14.25 2.46 10.79
CA ASP A 74 15.44 2.74 11.62
C ASP A 74 16.76 2.43 10.88
N ASP A 75 16.73 1.43 10.00
CA ASP A 75 17.89 1.01 9.22
C ASP A 75 17.48 0.72 7.77
N GLY A 76 17.92 1.58 6.85
CA GLY A 76 17.64 1.47 5.42
C GLY A 76 16.57 2.44 4.89
N PRO A 77 16.05 2.17 3.68
CA PRO A 77 15.09 3.04 3.02
C PRO A 77 13.70 2.94 3.67
N GLY A 78 13.12 4.08 4.00
CA GLY A 78 11.69 4.21 4.32
C GLY A 78 10.86 4.40 3.06
N ALA A 79 9.54 4.33 3.20
CA ALA A 79 8.59 4.55 2.11
C ALA A 79 7.62 5.68 2.43
N VAL A 80 7.03 6.27 1.40
CA VAL A 80 5.94 7.23 1.50
C VAL A 80 4.87 6.86 0.48
N VAL A 81 3.61 6.81 0.92
CA VAL A 81 2.45 6.62 0.06
C VAL A 81 1.71 7.95 -0.04
N VAL A 82 1.36 8.38 -1.26
CA VAL A 82 0.64 9.63 -1.50
C VAL A 82 -0.59 9.33 -2.33
N TYR A 83 -1.77 9.66 -1.82
CA TYR A 83 -2.99 9.68 -2.61
C TYR A 83 -3.00 10.97 -3.43
N ARG A 84 -2.59 10.85 -4.70
CA ARG A 84 -2.47 11.93 -5.68
C ARG A 84 -3.83 12.17 -6.29
N ASN A 85 -4.59 13.14 -5.77
CA ASN A 85 -5.95 13.44 -6.22
C ASN A 85 -5.97 14.57 -7.24
N LEU A 86 -5.25 14.40 -8.36
CA LEU A 86 -5.27 15.38 -9.44
C LEU A 86 -6.57 15.21 -10.25
N ASP A 87 -7.24 16.31 -10.56
CA ASP A 87 -8.47 16.30 -11.35
C ASP A 87 -8.27 15.60 -12.70
N GLY A 88 -8.98 14.49 -12.91
CA GLY A 88 -8.92 13.68 -14.13
C GLY A 88 -7.73 12.71 -14.21
N ASP A 89 -6.87 12.66 -13.18
CA ASP A 89 -5.68 11.80 -13.10
C ASP A 89 -5.37 11.48 -11.63
N TYR A 90 -6.35 10.87 -10.95
CA TYR A 90 -6.18 10.45 -9.56
C TYR A 90 -5.45 9.11 -9.49
N GLY A 91 -4.67 8.92 -8.43
CA GLY A 91 -3.99 7.66 -8.20
C GLY A 91 -3.16 7.67 -6.93
N THR A 92 -2.26 6.68 -6.80
CA THR A 92 -1.39 6.54 -5.64
C THR A 92 0.06 6.53 -6.05
N ASP A 93 0.84 7.51 -5.59
CA ASP A 93 2.29 7.53 -5.78
C ASP A 93 2.99 6.86 -4.60
N TYR A 94 4.04 6.10 -4.93
CA TYR A 94 4.89 5.44 -3.96
C TYR A 94 6.32 5.93 -4.10
N LEU A 95 6.87 6.43 -2.99
CA LEU A 95 8.20 6.99 -2.94
C LEU A 95 9.08 6.25 -1.93
N LEU A 96 10.38 6.21 -2.20
CA LEU A 96 11.40 5.78 -1.26
C LEU A 96 12.17 6.98 -0.70
N THR A 97 12.35 6.97 0.61
CA THR A 97 13.24 7.87 1.34
C THR A 97 14.48 7.10 1.75
N ARG A 98 15.68 7.64 1.49
CA ARG A 98 16.95 6.99 1.89
C ARG A 98 17.71 7.83 2.92
N PRO A 99 18.34 7.21 3.93
CA PRO A 99 19.26 7.92 4.81
C PRO A 99 20.32 8.68 4.00
N GLY A 100 20.54 9.94 4.35
CA GLY A 100 21.53 10.80 3.69
C GLY A 100 21.15 11.36 2.31
N ARG A 101 20.02 10.95 1.71
CA ARG A 101 19.48 11.62 0.52
C ARG A 101 18.47 12.70 0.91
N PRO A 102 18.58 13.91 0.35
CA PRO A 102 17.73 15.03 0.75
C PRO A 102 16.31 14.99 0.15
N TYR A 103 16.06 14.16 -0.85
CA TYR A 103 14.78 14.04 -1.57
C TYR A 103 14.28 12.60 -1.63
N ALA A 104 12.95 12.44 -1.65
CA ALA A 104 12.30 11.16 -1.91
C ALA A 104 12.32 10.84 -3.42
N GLU A 105 12.43 9.56 -3.75
CA GLU A 105 12.45 9.05 -5.13
C GLU A 105 11.13 8.32 -5.39
N GLN A 106 10.33 8.77 -6.37
CA GLN A 106 9.15 8.02 -6.79
C GLN A 106 9.58 6.74 -7.51
N ILE A 107 9.11 5.60 -7.03
CA ILE A 107 9.47 4.28 -7.56
C ILE A 107 8.30 3.58 -8.26
N ALA A 108 7.08 4.02 -7.97
CA ALA A 108 5.87 3.44 -8.55
C ALA A 108 4.69 4.40 -8.46
N GLY A 109 3.71 4.17 -9.31
CA GLY A 109 2.39 4.82 -9.32
C GLY A 109 1.30 3.77 -9.52
N TRP A 110 0.09 4.08 -9.03
CA TRP A 110 -1.12 3.30 -9.26
C TRP A 110 -2.24 4.22 -9.73
N ASP A 111 -2.43 4.29 -11.05
CA ASP A 111 -3.38 5.18 -11.73
C ASP A 111 -4.37 4.34 -12.56
N GLY A 112 -5.00 3.37 -11.90
CA GLY A 112 -5.78 2.30 -12.54
C GLY A 112 -4.95 1.04 -12.78
N ASP A 113 -3.75 1.20 -13.33
CA ASP A 113 -2.74 0.14 -13.46
C ASP A 113 -1.46 0.50 -12.67
N PHE A 114 -0.73 -0.54 -12.27
CA PHE A 114 0.58 -0.37 -11.64
C PHE A 114 1.64 0.04 -12.66
N SER A 115 2.45 1.01 -12.30
CA SER A 115 3.65 1.40 -13.05
C SER A 115 4.85 1.54 -12.12
N GLY A 116 6.05 1.21 -12.61
CA GLY A 116 7.30 1.37 -11.88
C GLY A 116 7.95 0.06 -11.42
N THR A 117 8.88 0.16 -10.48
CA THR A 117 9.80 -0.94 -10.15
C THR A 117 9.36 -1.82 -8.98
N GLY A 118 8.42 -1.36 -8.16
CA GLY A 118 7.90 -2.09 -6.99
C GLY A 118 8.96 -2.56 -5.99
N LEU A 119 8.62 -3.57 -5.20
CA LEU A 119 9.42 -4.15 -4.12
C LEU A 119 9.39 -5.68 -4.19
N THR A 120 10.52 -6.29 -3.81
CA THR A 120 10.55 -7.73 -3.48
C THR A 120 9.81 -8.01 -2.17
N TRP A 121 9.39 -9.26 -1.96
CA TRP A 121 8.76 -9.67 -0.70
C TRP A 121 9.65 -9.38 0.50
N ARG A 122 10.96 -9.64 0.36
CA ARG A 122 11.94 -9.41 1.42
C ARG A 122 12.11 -7.92 1.75
N GLU A 123 12.06 -7.04 0.76
CA GLU A 123 12.13 -5.58 0.97
C GLU A 123 10.86 -5.06 1.64
N LEU A 124 9.69 -5.48 1.17
CA LEU A 124 8.40 -5.14 1.77
C LEU A 124 8.38 -5.53 3.26
N VAL A 125 8.74 -6.77 3.57
CA VAL A 125 8.80 -7.26 4.96
C VAL A 125 9.80 -6.49 5.79
N ARG A 126 11.01 -6.21 5.25
CA ARG A 126 12.02 -5.43 5.97
C ARG A 126 11.51 -4.04 6.34
N ILE A 127 10.89 -3.34 5.39
CA ILE A 127 10.36 -1.99 5.62
C ILE A 127 9.23 -2.06 6.67
N ALA A 128 8.32 -3.02 6.56
CA ALA A 128 7.22 -3.17 7.51
C ALA A 128 7.71 -3.48 8.95
N ASP A 129 8.69 -4.37 9.09
CA ASP A 129 9.12 -4.93 10.38
C ASP A 129 10.18 -4.06 11.11
N SER A 130 10.68 -3.00 10.47
CA SER A 130 11.75 -2.14 11.04
C SER A 130 11.30 -0.67 11.19
N PRO A 131 10.20 -0.37 11.91
CA PRO A 131 9.71 1.00 12.07
C PRO A 131 10.71 1.87 12.83
N SER A 132 10.83 3.13 12.42
CA SER A 132 11.61 4.11 13.18
C SER A 132 10.76 4.85 14.20
N SER A 133 11.11 4.68 15.47
CA SER A 133 10.51 5.44 16.58
C SER A 133 11.02 6.89 16.67
N ALA A 134 12.15 7.18 16.00
CA ALA A 134 12.76 8.51 15.99
C ALA A 134 12.10 9.49 15.01
N VAL A 135 11.31 8.98 14.06
CA VAL A 135 10.68 9.77 13.00
C VAL A 135 9.18 9.52 13.02
N GLU A 136 8.41 10.60 12.94
CA GLU A 136 6.96 10.51 12.85
C GLU A 136 6.52 9.81 11.55
N GLY A 137 5.55 8.92 11.68
CA GLY A 137 5.00 8.11 10.59
C GLY A 137 4.20 6.93 11.15
N VAL A 138 3.71 6.08 10.26
CA VAL A 138 2.99 4.85 10.61
C VAL A 138 3.95 3.88 11.30
N GLN A 139 3.64 3.50 12.53
CA GLN A 139 4.50 2.63 13.36
C GLN A 139 4.04 1.16 13.38
N ASP A 140 2.73 0.93 13.30
CA ASP A 140 2.16 -0.41 13.37
C ASP A 140 2.59 -1.29 12.18
N THR A 141 3.19 -2.44 12.47
CA THR A 141 3.77 -3.32 11.45
C THR A 141 2.74 -3.87 10.47
N ALA A 142 1.53 -4.22 10.92
CA ALA A 142 0.48 -4.71 10.04
C ALA A 142 0.01 -3.62 9.07
N THR A 143 -0.21 -2.42 9.59
CA THR A 143 -0.58 -1.23 8.81
C THR A 143 0.49 -0.90 7.77
N ARG A 144 1.77 -0.87 8.17
CA ARG A 144 2.90 -0.63 7.25
C ARG A 144 2.98 -1.67 6.15
N PHE A 145 2.81 -2.94 6.50
CA PHE A 145 2.84 -4.05 5.56
C PHE A 145 1.72 -3.94 4.53
N LEU A 146 0.48 -3.67 4.97
CA LEU A 146 -0.68 -3.57 4.09
C LEU A 146 -0.66 -2.30 3.23
N LEU A 147 -0.21 -1.15 3.76
CA LEU A 147 -0.05 0.10 3.00
C LEU A 147 0.92 -0.03 1.82
N LEU A 148 1.95 -0.88 1.98
CA LEU A 148 2.99 -1.08 0.98
C LEU A 148 2.75 -2.33 0.14
N LEU A 149 1.73 -3.13 0.45
CA LEU A 149 1.41 -4.34 -0.30
C LEU A 149 1.22 -4.10 -1.81
N PRO A 150 0.60 -3.00 -2.27
CA PRO A 150 0.47 -2.73 -3.72
C PRO A 150 1.81 -2.64 -4.46
N LEU A 151 2.91 -2.35 -3.75
CA LEU A 151 4.26 -2.35 -4.33
C LEU A 151 4.84 -3.75 -4.56
N LEU A 152 4.23 -4.82 -4.03
CA LEU A 152 4.76 -6.16 -4.16
C LEU A 152 4.75 -6.62 -5.62
N THR A 153 5.93 -6.76 -6.19
CA THR A 153 6.12 -7.18 -7.58
C THR A 153 7.10 -8.34 -7.69
N ASP A 154 7.20 -9.12 -6.61
CA ASP A 154 8.02 -10.33 -6.54
C ASP A 154 7.27 -11.54 -7.11
N PRO A 155 7.82 -12.27 -8.11
CA PRO A 155 7.27 -13.56 -8.50
C PRO A 155 7.52 -14.66 -7.46
N ASP A 156 8.53 -14.51 -6.59
CA ASP A 156 9.03 -15.56 -5.68
C ASP A 156 8.56 -15.32 -4.23
N VAL A 157 7.25 -15.26 -4.05
CA VAL A 157 6.63 -15.07 -2.73
C VAL A 157 6.62 -16.41 -1.93
N PRO A 158 7.02 -16.42 -0.64
CA PRO A 158 7.05 -17.65 0.15
C PRO A 158 5.65 -18.21 0.42
N LEU A 159 5.57 -19.53 0.65
CA LEU A 159 4.32 -20.23 0.98
C LEU A 159 3.62 -19.68 2.24
N THR A 160 4.36 -19.02 3.13
CA THR A 160 3.84 -18.40 4.36
C THR A 160 3.21 -17.02 4.14
N ALA A 161 3.27 -16.47 2.92
CA ALA A 161 2.79 -15.13 2.62
C ALA A 161 1.29 -14.95 2.85
N SER A 162 0.47 -15.90 2.39
CA SER A 162 -0.98 -15.85 2.60
C SER A 162 -1.33 -15.80 4.09
N ALA A 163 -0.69 -16.64 4.91
CA ALA A 163 -0.89 -16.64 6.36
C ALA A 163 -0.47 -15.30 7.03
N ARG A 164 0.62 -14.70 6.56
CA ARG A 164 1.07 -13.38 7.02
C ARG A 164 0.08 -12.28 6.63
N LEU A 165 -0.40 -12.29 5.39
CA LEU A 165 -1.43 -11.37 4.88
C LEU A 165 -2.72 -11.46 5.71
N ALA A 166 -3.24 -12.67 5.91
CA ALA A 166 -4.43 -12.89 6.71
C ALA A 166 -4.26 -12.39 8.16
N THR A 167 -3.08 -12.62 8.76
CA THR A 167 -2.76 -12.13 10.11
C THR A 167 -2.72 -10.60 10.16
N ALA A 168 -2.13 -9.95 9.15
CA ALA A 168 -2.07 -8.50 9.07
C ALA A 168 -3.47 -7.89 8.86
N LEU A 169 -4.29 -8.47 7.97
CA LEU A 169 -5.68 -8.06 7.75
C LEU A 169 -6.51 -8.16 9.04
N ALA A 170 -6.40 -9.29 9.74
CA ALA A 170 -7.06 -9.48 11.03
C ALA A 170 -6.60 -8.45 12.08
N ALA A 171 -5.31 -8.11 12.10
CA ALA A 171 -4.76 -7.12 13.04
C ALA A 171 -5.30 -5.71 12.80
N VAL A 172 -5.69 -5.37 11.57
CA VAL A 172 -6.26 -4.06 11.22
C VAL A 172 -7.80 -4.04 11.22
N GLY A 173 -8.44 -5.13 11.63
CA GLY A 173 -9.89 -5.17 11.87
C GLY A 173 -10.69 -6.05 10.92
N ALA A 174 -10.06 -6.72 9.95
CA ALA A 174 -10.76 -7.64 9.07
C ALA A 174 -11.33 -8.85 9.86
N PRO A 175 -12.56 -9.30 9.57
CA PRO A 175 -13.16 -10.47 10.20
C PRO A 175 -12.30 -11.73 10.01
N GLN A 176 -12.28 -12.60 11.01
CA GLN A 176 -11.43 -13.80 11.02
C GLN A 176 -11.80 -14.81 9.92
N ASP A 177 -13.06 -14.82 9.50
CA ASP A 177 -13.61 -15.67 8.45
C ASP A 177 -13.31 -15.12 7.04
N THR A 178 -13.24 -13.80 6.87
CA THR A 178 -12.98 -13.17 5.57
C THR A 178 -11.50 -12.84 5.32
N ALA A 179 -10.71 -12.61 6.37
CA ALA A 179 -9.29 -12.25 6.23
C ALA A 179 -8.46 -13.26 5.42
N PRO A 180 -8.62 -14.59 5.59
CA PRO A 180 -7.93 -15.57 4.75
C PRO A 180 -8.35 -15.50 3.27
N ILE A 181 -9.64 -15.28 3.01
CA ILE A 181 -10.19 -15.16 1.65
C ILE A 181 -9.60 -13.92 0.96
N ALA A 182 -9.65 -12.77 1.63
CA ALA A 182 -9.05 -11.54 1.12
C ALA A 182 -7.53 -11.71 0.88
N ALA A 183 -6.81 -12.37 1.78
CA ALA A 183 -5.37 -12.63 1.63
C ALA A 183 -5.04 -13.46 0.38
N GLU A 184 -5.80 -14.52 0.10
CA GLU A 184 -5.62 -15.36 -1.09
C GLU A 184 -5.86 -14.57 -2.38
N HIS A 185 -6.93 -13.77 -2.41
CA HIS A 185 -7.27 -12.90 -3.53
C HIS A 185 -6.20 -11.86 -3.82
N LEU A 186 -5.74 -11.14 -2.79
CA LEU A 186 -4.67 -10.15 -2.90
C LEU A 186 -3.40 -10.79 -3.46
N LEU A 187 -3.00 -11.95 -2.91
CA LEU A 187 -1.80 -12.64 -3.35
C LEU A 187 -1.92 -13.16 -4.79
N ALA A 188 -3.09 -13.67 -5.17
CA ALA A 188 -3.35 -14.12 -6.53
C ALA A 188 -3.24 -12.97 -7.55
N HIS A 189 -3.82 -11.81 -7.24
CA HIS A 189 -3.70 -10.61 -8.09
C HIS A 189 -2.24 -10.15 -8.22
N LEU A 190 -1.52 -10.01 -7.10
CA LEU A 190 -0.14 -9.52 -7.11
C LEU A 190 0.81 -10.47 -7.85
N THR A 191 0.63 -11.78 -7.72
CA THR A 191 1.44 -12.79 -8.44
C THR A 191 1.04 -12.98 -9.90
N TRP A 192 -0.22 -12.71 -10.25
CA TRP A 192 -0.66 -12.67 -11.64
C TRP A 192 -0.03 -11.46 -12.37
N ARG A 193 -0.12 -10.27 -11.75
CA ARG A 193 0.46 -9.03 -12.28
C ARG A 193 1.94 -9.17 -12.62
N THR A 194 2.74 -9.74 -11.71
CA THR A 194 4.19 -9.89 -11.91
C THR A 194 4.57 -10.80 -13.06
N ARG A 195 3.75 -11.82 -13.36
CA ARG A 195 3.99 -12.75 -14.48
C ARG A 195 3.65 -12.14 -15.84
N HIS A 196 2.91 -11.05 -15.88
CA HIS A 196 2.45 -10.40 -17.09
C HIS A 196 3.11 -9.04 -17.36
N ASP A 197 4.09 -8.63 -16.56
CA ASP A 197 4.90 -7.43 -16.82
C ASP A 197 6.15 -7.75 -17.66
N PRO A 198 6.21 -7.32 -18.94
CA PRO A 198 7.37 -7.56 -19.81
C PRO A 198 8.60 -6.68 -19.48
N GLY A 199 8.50 -5.74 -18.51
CA GLY A 199 9.53 -4.74 -18.20
C GLY A 199 10.30 -4.93 -16.88
N TRP A 200 10.10 -6.02 -16.15
CA TRP A 200 10.65 -6.19 -14.80
C TRP A 200 12.20 -6.10 -14.73
N ALA A 201 12.71 -5.00 -14.16
CA ALA A 201 14.11 -4.83 -13.78
C ALA A 201 14.19 -4.31 -12.33
N SER A 202 14.83 -5.08 -11.44
CA SER A 202 15.00 -4.68 -10.04
C SER A 202 15.86 -3.41 -9.93
N PRO A 203 15.39 -2.36 -9.23
CA PRO A 203 16.09 -1.08 -9.11
C PRO A 203 17.31 -1.16 -8.18
N LEU A 204 17.52 -2.27 -7.46
CA LEU A 204 18.64 -2.45 -6.54
C LEU A 204 19.79 -3.30 -7.12
N SER A 205 19.75 -3.66 -8.40
CA SER A 205 20.82 -4.45 -9.04
C SER A 205 21.99 -3.63 -9.63
N GLY A 206 22.09 -2.33 -9.35
CA GLY A 206 23.23 -1.50 -9.76
C GLY A 206 24.36 -1.54 -8.73
N SER A 207 25.46 -2.22 -9.08
CA SER A 207 26.77 -2.16 -8.39
C SER A 207 27.57 -0.94 -8.83
#